data_AF-A0A7C6XJY1-F1
#
_entry.id   AF-A0A7C6XJY1-F1
#
_cell.length_a   1.000
_cell.length_b   1.000
_cell.length_c   1.000
_cell.angle_alpha   90.00
_cell.angle_beta   90.00
_cell.angle_gamma   90.00
#
_symmetry.space_group_name_H-M   'P 1'
#
loop_
_entity.id
_entity.type
_entity.pdbx_description
1 polymer ?
#
loop_
_entity_poly.entity_id
_entity_poly.type
_entity_poly.pdbx_seq_one_letter_code
_entity_poly.pdbx_strand_id
1 'polypeptide(L)'
;RPTDQGQVIYAAALQLFRANWREGQQLRLLGVGVSGLRQHAGYQLDLFDRSDQRRTRLNRTLDAIRERYGQAAITRASLLKRPSQEE
;
A
#
# COMPACT_ATOMS: atom_id res chain seq x y z
N ARG A 1 -10.75 -1.61 11.88
CA ARG A 1 -9.83 -2.66 12.37
C ARG A 1 -8.40 -2.17 12.11
N PRO A 2 -7.44 -2.37 13.03
CA PRO A 2 -6.04 -2.05 12.76
C PRO A 2 -5.54 -2.84 11.54
N THR A 3 -4.71 -2.24 10.70
CA THR A 3 -4.14 -2.88 9.51
C THR A 3 -2.78 -2.31 9.17
N ASP A 4 -1.88 -3.15 8.68
CA ASP A 4 -0.59 -2.81 8.08
C ASP A 4 -0.60 -3.02 6.54
N GLN A 5 -1.76 -3.40 5.98
CA GLN A 5 -1.87 -3.77 4.58
C GLN A 5 -1.90 -2.52 3.70
N GLY A 6 -0.79 -2.24 3.00
CA GLY A 6 -0.67 -1.05 2.15
C GLY A 6 -1.76 -0.89 1.08
N GLN A 7 -2.32 -2.00 0.58
CA GLN A 7 -3.44 -1.96 -0.38
C GLN A 7 -4.75 -1.47 0.24
N VAL A 8 -5.01 -1.82 1.51
CA VAL A 8 -6.20 -1.36 2.23
C VAL A 8 -6.09 0.15 2.48
N ILE A 9 -4.92 0.61 2.91
CA ILE A 9 -4.64 2.05 3.11
C ILE A 9 -4.77 2.81 1.79
N TYR A 10 -4.21 2.28 0.70
CA TYR A 10 -4.32 2.88 -0.64
C TYR A 10 -5.78 3.00 -1.11
N ALA A 11 -6.58 1.94 -0.97
CA ALA A 11 -7.98 1.95 -1.37
C ALA A 11 -8.78 3.00 -0.60
N ALA A 12 -8.57 3.09 0.72
CA ALA A 12 -9.22 4.10 1.56
C ALA A 12 -8.80 5.52 1.18
N ALA A 13 -7.50 5.77 0.98
CA ALA A 13 -7.00 7.08 0.54
C ALA A 13 -7.57 7.48 -0.84
N LEU A 14 -7.64 6.54 -1.79
CA LEU A 14 -8.20 6.77 -3.12
C LEU A 14 -9.70 7.08 -3.07
N GLN A 15 -10.45 6.39 -2.20
CA GLN A 15 -11.87 6.66 -2.00
C GLN A 15 -12.07 8.08 -1.45
N LEU A 16 -11.30 8.47 -0.42
CA LEU A 16 -11.36 9.82 0.14
C LEU A 16 -10.98 10.87 -0.90
N PHE A 17 -9.93 10.62 -1.68
CA PHE A 17 -9.52 11.52 -2.75
C PHE A 17 -10.65 11.73 -3.77
N ARG A 18 -11.24 10.64 -4.29
CA ARG A 18 -12.33 10.71 -5.27
C ARG A 18 -13.58 11.41 -4.74
N ALA A 19 -13.87 11.27 -3.45
CA ALA A 19 -15.04 11.89 -2.85
C ALA A 19 -14.89 13.41 -2.64
N ASN A 20 -13.65 13.90 -2.53
CA ASN A 20 -13.38 15.29 -2.13
C ASN A 20 -12.71 16.13 -3.22
N TRP A 21 -11.99 15.51 -4.15
CA TRP A 21 -11.32 16.21 -5.23
C TRP A 21 -12.26 16.39 -6.43
N ARG A 22 -12.25 17.59 -7.00
CA ARG A 22 -13.05 17.95 -8.17
C ARG A 22 -12.18 17.93 -9.42
N GLU A 23 -12.73 17.40 -10.50
CA GLU A 23 -12.07 17.40 -11.79
C GLU A 23 -11.69 18.83 -12.23
N GLY A 24 -10.47 19.01 -12.74
CA GLY A 24 -9.91 20.31 -13.11
C GLY A 24 -9.23 21.09 -11.98
N GLN A 25 -9.34 20.64 -10.72
CA GLN A 25 -8.67 21.31 -9.61
C GLN A 25 -7.18 20.91 -9.54
N GLN A 26 -6.29 21.89 -9.66
CA GLN A 26 -4.84 21.67 -9.54
C GLN A 26 -4.47 21.18 -8.13
N LEU A 27 -3.71 20.09 -8.05
CA LEU A 27 -3.26 19.50 -6.81
C LEU A 27 -1.74 19.66 -6.70
N ARG A 28 -1.28 20.41 -5.68
CA ARG A 28 0.16 20.62 -5.42
C ARG A 28 0.75 19.60 -4.45
N LEU A 29 -0.06 19.09 -3.53
CA LEU A 29 0.37 18.17 -2.48
C LEU A 29 -0.77 17.23 -2.11
N LEU A 30 -0.47 15.93 -2.00
CA LEU A 30 -1.35 14.93 -1.42
C LEU A 30 -0.56 14.14 -0.38
N GLY A 31 -0.94 14.29 0.89
CA GLY A 31 -0.39 13.53 2.00
C GLY A 31 -1.36 12.46 2.47
N VAL A 32 -0.85 11.25 2.74
CA VAL A 32 -1.60 10.19 3.40
C VAL A 32 -0.92 9.91 4.73
N GLY A 33 -1.63 10.18 5.83
CA GLY A 33 -1.16 9.94 7.19
C GLY A 33 -1.96 8.81 7.85
N VAL A 34 -1.29 8.03 8.70
CA VAL A 34 -1.91 7.03 9.57
C VAL A 34 -1.72 7.42 11.02
N SER A 35 -2.69 7.07 11.87
CA SER A 35 -2.65 7.35 13.31
C SER A 35 -3.14 6.13 14.09
N GLY A 36 -2.98 6.14 15.42
CA GLY A 36 -3.42 5.05 16.28
C GLY A 36 -2.61 3.76 16.12
N LEU A 37 -1.32 3.88 15.80
CA LEU A 37 -0.39 2.75 15.64
C LEU A 37 -0.31 1.92 16.93
N ARG A 38 -0.25 0.58 16.77
CA ARG A 38 -0.16 -0.37 17.89
C ARG A 38 1.00 -1.32 17.64
N GLN A 39 1.90 -1.48 18.61
CA GLN A 39 3.07 -2.34 18.46
C GLN A 39 2.70 -3.82 18.32
N HIS A 40 1.62 -4.28 18.94
CA HIS A 40 1.22 -5.68 19.00
C HIS A 40 -0.27 -5.85 18.67
N ALA A 41 -0.71 -5.29 17.54
CA ALA A 41 -2.03 -5.63 17.02
C ALA A 41 -1.97 -7.09 16.52
N GLY A 42 -2.36 -8.03 17.38
CA GLY A 42 -2.55 -9.42 16.98
C GLY A 42 -3.49 -9.46 15.78
N TYR A 43 -3.02 -10.07 14.69
CA TYR A 43 -3.87 -10.29 13.53
C TYR A 43 -4.83 -11.43 13.88
N GLN A 44 -6.12 -11.09 14.05
CA GLN A 44 -7.15 -12.09 14.29
C GLN A 44 -7.41 -12.83 13.00
N LEU A 45 -7.02 -14.11 12.99
CA LEU A 45 -7.31 -15.02 11.89
C LEU A 45 -8.82 -15.12 11.72
N ASP A 46 -9.28 -15.01 10.48
CA ASP A 46 -10.61 -15.48 10.14
C ASP A 46 -10.59 -17.00 9.95
N LEU A 47 -11.68 -17.67 10.34
CA LEU A 47 -11.82 -19.12 10.22
C LEU A 47 -11.93 -19.56 8.75
N PHE A 48 -12.42 -18.69 7.87
CA PHE A 48 -12.73 -19.03 6.49
C PHE A 48 -11.97 -18.20 5.44
N ASP A 49 -11.56 -16.97 5.75
CA ASP A 49 -10.80 -16.13 4.83
C ASP A 49 -9.28 -16.37 4.89
N ARG A 50 -8.81 -17.23 3.98
CA ARG A 50 -7.37 -17.48 3.77
C ARG A 50 -6.68 -16.43 2.89
N SER A 51 -7.42 -15.56 2.22
CA SER A 51 -6.85 -14.58 1.28
C SER A 51 -5.96 -13.56 2.00
N ASP A 52 -6.33 -13.27 3.25
CA ASP A 52 -5.73 -12.25 4.08
C ASP A 52 -4.41 -12.76 4.74
N GLN A 53 -4.32 -14.07 5.00
CA GLN A 53 -3.05 -14.73 5.36
C GLN A 53 -2.01 -14.68 4.23
N ARG A 54 -2.44 -14.93 2.97
CA ARG A 54 -1.54 -14.89 1.80
C ARG A 54 -0.95 -13.49 1.62
N ARG A 55 -1.79 -12.45 1.75
CA ARG A 55 -1.38 -11.05 1.65
C ARG A 55 -0.41 -10.66 2.77
N THR A 56 -0.69 -11.10 3.99
CA THR A 56 0.20 -10.88 5.14
C THR A 56 1.57 -11.49 4.91
N ARG A 57 1.64 -12.75 4.46
CA ARG A 57 2.91 -13.41 4.14
C ARG A 57 3.65 -12.67 3.04
N LEU A 58 2.94 -12.26 1.98
CA LEU A 58 3.53 -11.50 0.89
C LEU A 58 4.15 -10.18 1.39
N ASN A 59 3.42 -9.38 2.16
CA ASN A 59 3.94 -8.10 2.67
C ASN A 59 5.19 -8.32 3.52
N ARG A 60 5.15 -9.26 4.47
CA ARG A 60 6.33 -9.61 5.30
C ARG A 60 7.54 -10.01 4.45
N THR A 61 7.32 -10.77 3.38
CA THR A 61 8.40 -11.15 2.45
C THR A 61 8.95 -9.95 1.69
N LEU A 62 8.08 -9.06 1.19
CA LEU A 62 8.51 -7.83 0.51
C LEU A 62 9.31 -6.93 1.44
N ASP A 63 8.87 -6.79 2.69
CA ASP A 63 9.57 -5.98 3.70
C ASP A 63 10.94 -6.57 4.03
N ALA A 64 11.03 -7.89 4.22
CA ALA A 64 12.31 -8.56 4.46
C ALA A 64 13.30 -8.40 3.28
N ILE A 65 12.81 -8.44 2.04
CA ILE A 65 13.64 -8.17 0.86
C ILE A 65 14.14 -6.74 0.87
N ARG A 66 13.27 -5.77 1.16
CA ARG A 66 13.63 -4.34 1.19
C ARG A 66 14.58 -3.97 2.31
N GLU A 67 14.42 -4.59 3.47
CA GLU A 67 15.33 -4.43 4.61
C GLU A 67 16.76 -4.86 4.23
N ARG A 68 16.89 -5.96 3.47
CA ARG A 68 18.18 -6.53 3.10
C ARG A 68 18.83 -5.88 1.87
N TYR A 69 18.03 -5.54 0.86
CA TYR A 69 18.53 -5.13 -0.46
C TYR A 69 18.18 -3.67 -0.81
N GLY A 70 17.50 -2.95 0.08
CA GLY A 70 17.05 -1.58 -0.10
C GLY A 70 15.63 -1.46 -0.68
N GLN A 71 15.04 -0.28 -0.52
CA GLN A 71 13.64 -0.01 -0.89
C GLN A 71 13.33 -0.22 -2.38
N ALA A 72 14.33 0.00 -3.25
CA ALA A 72 14.20 -0.17 -4.70
C ALA A 72 14.40 -1.61 -5.18
N ALA A 73 14.77 -2.55 -4.30
CA ALA A 73 15.06 -3.94 -4.67
C ALA A 73 13.83 -4.67 -5.25
N ILE A 74 12.63 -4.32 -4.77
CA ILE A 74 11.38 -4.82 -5.32
C ILE A 74 10.32 -3.70 -5.34
N THR A 75 9.85 -3.41 -6.54
CA THR A 75 8.81 -2.40 -6.78
C THR A 75 7.64 -3.01 -7.55
N ARG A 76 6.48 -2.36 -7.46
CA ARG A 76 5.32 -2.77 -8.26
C ARG A 76 5.58 -2.41 -9.71
N ALA A 77 5.31 -3.35 -10.62
CA ALA A 77 5.45 -3.11 -12.05
C ALA A 77 4.65 -1.88 -12.54
N SER A 78 3.49 -1.61 -11.91
CA SER A 78 2.67 -0.43 -12.20
C SER A 78 3.35 0.92 -11.90
N LEU A 79 4.44 0.92 -11.13
CA LEU A 79 5.24 2.11 -10.81
C LEU A 79 6.47 2.25 -11.70
N LEU A 80 6.79 1.24 -12.51
CA LEU A 80 7.86 1.35 -13.48
C LEU A 80 7.41 2.29 -14.60
N LYS A 81 8.24 3.28 -14.93
CA LYS A 81 8.05 4.04 -16.16
C LYS A 81 8.13 3.05 -17.32
N ARG A 82 7.13 3.09 -18.20
CA ARG A 82 7.25 2.39 -19.48
C ARG A 82 8.50 2.95 -20.16
N PRO A 83 9.46 2.11 -20.60
CA PRO A 83 10.59 2.62 -21.36
C PRO A 83 10.01 3.45 -22.50
N SER A 84 10.45 4.71 -22.59
CA SER A 84 10.23 5.52 -23.77
C SER A 84 10.66 4.66 -24.94
N GLN A 85 9.73 4.43 -25.88
CA GLN A 85 10.12 3.96 -27.21
C GLN A 85 11.03 5.08 -27.73
N GLU A 86 12.34 4.86 -27.67
CA GLU A 86 13.31 5.73 -28.35
C GLU A 86 13.09 5.48 -29.85
N GLU A 87 12.46 6.45 -30.52
CA GLU A 87 12.54 6.65 -31.97
C GLU A 87 13.67 7.64 -32.27
#